data_AF-A0A1M5Q288-F1
#
_entry.id   AF-A0A1M5Q288-F1
#
_cell.length_a   1.000
_cell.length_b   1.000
_cell.length_c   1.000
_cell.angle_alpha   90.00
_cell.angle_beta   90.00
_cell.angle_gamma   90.00
#
_symmetry.space_group_name_H-M   'P 1'
#
loop_
_entity.id
_entity.type
_entity.pdbx_description
1 polymer ?
#
loop_
_entity_poly.entity_id
_entity_poly.type
_entity_poly.pdbx_seq_one_letter_code
_entity_poly.pdbx_strand_id
1 'polypeptide(L)' 'MKRDVGKTVKKVTKPIEDVGKEVVNGVGSVGKETFKSVGSVGKEVINGVGNITKETVKSGKSIGKAVKDNIKK' A
#
# COMPACT_ATOMS: atom_id res chain seq x y z
N MET A 1 18.56 5.23 -20.50
CA MET A 1 19.03 4.95 -19.12
C MET A 1 18.14 5.55 -18.02
N LYS A 2 18.08 6.88 -17.77
CA LYS A 2 17.18 7.43 -16.71
C LYS A 2 15.68 7.13 -16.92
N ARG A 3 15.22 7.07 -18.18
CA ARG A 3 13.82 6.73 -18.53
C ARG A 3 13.47 5.26 -18.20
N ASP A 4 14.43 4.36 -18.26
CA ASP A 4 14.22 2.92 -18.07
C ASP A 4 14.14 2.58 -16.58
N VAL A 5 14.99 3.21 -15.75
CA VAL A 5 14.90 3.11 -14.28
C VAL A 5 13.55 3.60 -13.77
N GLY A 6 13.08 4.74 -14.27
CA GLY A 6 11.77 5.28 -13.88
C GLY A 6 10.61 4.35 -14.23
N LYS A 7 10.69 3.64 -15.36
CA LYS A 7 9.71 2.63 -15.76
C LYS A 7 9.78 1.38 -14.89
N THR A 8 10.99 0.88 -14.59
CA THR A 8 11.17 -0.31 -13.76
C THR A 8 10.73 -0.06 -12.32
N VAL A 9 11.11 1.08 -11.73
CA VAL A 9 10.63 1.48 -10.39
C VAL A 9 9.11 1.56 -10.40
N LYS A 10 8.50 2.25 -11.37
CA LYS A 10 7.02 2.30 -11.48
C LYS A 10 6.38 0.94 -11.66
N LYS A 11 6.97 0.01 -12.42
CA LYS A 11 6.46 -1.36 -12.58
C LYS A 11 6.43 -2.14 -11.26
N VAL A 12 7.38 -1.89 -10.38
CA VAL A 12 7.47 -2.61 -9.09
C VAL A 12 6.66 -1.89 -8.01
N THR A 13 6.61 -0.55 -8.01
CA THR A 13 5.86 0.20 -6.99
C THR A 13 4.36 0.30 -7.29
N LYS A 14 3.93 0.26 -8.56
CA LYS A 14 2.50 0.33 -8.92
C LYS A 14 1.67 -0.80 -8.31
N PRO A 15 2.05 -2.09 -8.46
CA PRO A 15 1.28 -3.19 -7.88
C PRO A 15 1.15 -3.05 -6.36
N ILE A 16 2.19 -2.54 -5.71
CA ILE A 16 2.22 -2.32 -4.26
C ILE A 16 1.26 -1.18 -3.86
N GLU A 17 1.24 -0.08 -4.63
CA GLU A 17 0.25 1.00 -4.43
C GLU A 17 -1.19 0.53 -4.71
N ASP A 18 -1.40 -0.26 -5.76
CA ASP A 18 -2.72 -0.76 -6.14
C ASP A 18 -3.26 -1.73 -5.08
N VAL A 19 -2.44 -2.66 -4.58
CA VAL A 19 -2.79 -3.53 -3.44
C VAL A 19 -3.09 -2.70 -2.19
N GLY A 20 -2.27 -1.69 -1.89
CA GLY A 20 -2.53 -0.78 -0.77
C GLY A 20 -3.89 -0.08 -0.90
N LYS A 21 -4.24 0.40 -2.10
CA LYS A 21 -5.55 1.03 -2.36
C LYS A 21 -6.71 0.04 -2.30
N GLU A 22 -6.56 -1.16 -2.84
CA GLU A 22 -7.61 -2.19 -2.76
C GLU A 22 -7.87 -2.61 -1.33
N VAL A 23 -6.83 -2.82 -0.52
CA VAL A 23 -6.99 -3.15 0.90
C VAL A 23 -7.67 -2.01 1.66
N VAL A 24 -7.28 -0.75 1.42
CA VAL A 24 -7.95 0.41 2.03
C VAL A 24 -9.42 0.51 1.61
N ASN A 25 -9.74 0.31 0.34
CA ASN A 25 -11.10 0.46 -0.16
C ASN A 25 -12.00 -0.72 0.26
N GLY A 26 -11.52 -1.95 0.12
CA GLY A 26 -12.24 -3.15 0.49
C GLY A 26 -12.52 -3.17 1.98
N VAL A 27 -11.49 -2.95 2.80
CA VAL A 27 -11.66 -2.98 4.25
C VAL A 27 -12.23 -1.67 4.80
N GLY A 28 -12.06 -0.53 4.13
CA GLY A 28 -12.78 0.70 4.47
C GLY A 28 -14.30 0.56 4.25
N SER A 29 -14.71 -0.21 3.24
CA SER A 29 -16.12 -0.53 2.98
C SER A 29 -16.68 -1.51 4.02
N VAL A 30 -15.97 -2.62 4.27
CA VAL A 30 -16.34 -3.60 5.31
C VAL A 30 -16.31 -2.97 6.70
N GLY A 31 -15.29 -2.16 6.97
CA GLY A 31 -15.12 -1.42 8.22
C GLY A 31 -16.20 -0.39 8.45
N LYS A 32 -16.67 0.32 7.41
CA LYS A 32 -17.83 1.24 7.53
C LYS A 32 -19.14 0.51 7.82
N GLU A 33 -19.38 -0.59 7.12
CA GLU A 33 -20.58 -1.41 7.31
C GLU A 33 -20.59 -2.04 8.71
N THR A 34 -19.45 -2.60 9.10
CA THR A 34 -19.25 -3.20 10.42
C THR A 34 -19.22 -2.15 11.54
N PHE A 35 -18.69 -0.95 11.31
CA PHE A 35 -18.72 0.14 12.31
C PHE A 35 -20.15 0.61 12.58
N LYS A 36 -21.03 0.61 11.57
CA LYS A 36 -22.46 0.88 11.77
C LYS A 36 -23.15 -0.21 12.60
N SER A 37 -22.75 -1.47 12.45
CA SER A 37 -23.38 -2.60 13.15
C SER A 37 -22.76 -2.93 14.51
N VAL A 38 -21.45 -2.72 14.69
CA VAL A 38 -20.64 -3.23 15.80
C VAL A 38 -19.49 -2.24 16.07
N GLY A 39 -19.79 -1.10 16.71
CA GLY A 39 -18.89 0.07 16.80
C GLY A 39 -17.47 -0.17 17.33
N SER A 40 -17.21 -1.27 18.04
CA SER A 40 -15.88 -1.66 18.54
C SER A 40 -15.03 -2.39 17.49
N VAL A 41 -15.62 -3.36 16.78
CA VAL A 41 -14.92 -4.21 15.80
C VAL A 41 -14.53 -3.40 14.55
N GLY A 42 -15.37 -2.44 14.15
CA GLY A 42 -15.05 -1.54 13.04
C GLY A 42 -13.78 -0.72 13.28
N LYS A 43 -13.48 -0.36 14.53
CA LYS A 43 -12.27 0.40 14.89
C LYS A 43 -10.99 -0.43 14.73
N GLU A 44 -10.99 -1.69 15.17
CA GLU A 44 -9.84 -2.59 15.03
C GLU A 44 -9.54 -2.90 13.56
N VAL A 45 -10.59 -3.14 12.77
CA VAL A 45 -10.48 -3.38 11.33
C VAL A 45 -9.88 -2.16 10.61
N ILE A 46 -10.37 -0.95 10.88
CA ILE A 46 -9.82 0.28 10.30
C ILE A 46 -8.36 0.51 10.72
N ASN A 47 -8.02 0.28 11.99
CA ASN A 47 -6.65 0.44 12.47
C ASN A 47 -5.68 -0.60 11.87
N GLY A 48 -6.10 -1.86 11.75
CA GLY A 48 -5.32 -2.92 11.12
C GLY A 48 -4.99 -2.58 9.67
N VAL A 49 -5.96 -2.05 8.93
CA VAL A 49 -5.78 -1.59 7.54
C VAL A 49 -4.87 -0.38 7.44
N GLY A 50 -5.01 0.59 8.35
CA GLY A 50 -4.13 1.74 8.41
C GLY A 50 -2.67 1.32 8.57
N ASN A 51 -2.42 0.30 9.41
CA ASN A 51 -1.09 -0.27 9.60
C ASN A 51 -0.60 -1.03 8.36
N ILE A 52 -1.42 -1.90 7.77
CA ILE A 52 -1.08 -2.65 6.54
C ILE A 52 -0.76 -1.67 5.40
N THR A 53 -1.53 -0.60 5.26
CA THR A 53 -1.31 0.43 4.23
C THR A 53 0.01 1.15 4.46
N LYS A 54 0.30 1.55 5.70
CA LYS A 54 1.59 2.18 6.05
C LYS A 54 2.76 1.26 5.75
N GLU A 55 2.68 -0.02 6.11
CA GLU A 55 3.72 -1.00 5.82
C GLU A 55 3.88 -1.24 4.33
N THR A 56 2.77 -1.38 3.59
CA THR A 56 2.77 -1.59 2.14
C THR A 56 3.41 -0.41 1.41
N VAL A 57 3.05 0.82 1.77
CA VAL A 57 3.67 2.04 1.19
C VAL A 57 5.14 2.15 1.56
N LYS A 58 5.51 1.81 2.80
CA LYS A 58 6.91 1.82 3.26
C LYS A 58 7.74 0.79 2.49
N SER A 59 7.23 -0.42 2.31
CA SER A 59 7.84 -1.49 1.52
C SER A 59 7.96 -1.08 0.05
N GLY A 60 6.92 -0.50 -0.55
CA GLY A 60 6.96 0.02 -1.91
C GLY A 60 8.03 1.10 -2.10
N LYS A 61 8.15 2.05 -1.17
CA LYS A 61 9.23 3.05 -1.19
C LYS A 61 10.62 2.43 -1.05
N SER A 62 10.79 1.51 -0.12
CA SER A 62 12.08 0.83 0.10
C SER A 62 12.51 0.03 -1.12
N ILE A 63 11.59 -0.74 -1.73
CA ILE A 63 11.84 -1.52 -2.94
C ILE A 63 12.13 -0.58 -4.12
N GLY A 64 11.33 0.47 -4.30
CA GLY A 64 11.55 1.47 -5.35
C GLY A 64 12.91 2.16 -5.22
N LYS A 65 13.35 2.44 -3.98
CA LYS A 65 14.69 2.97 -3.69
C LYS A 65 15.78 1.94 -3.96
N ALA A 66 15.64 0.69 -3.52
CA ALA A 66 16.62 -0.37 -3.74
C ALA A 66 16.82 -0.68 -5.24
N VAL A 67 15.75 -0.67 -6.02
CA VAL A 67 15.79 -0.83 -7.48
C VAL A 67 16.49 0.37 -8.12
N LYS A 68 16.15 1.60 -7.70
CA LYS A 68 16.81 2.81 -8.19
C LYS A 68 18.31 2.83 -7.88
N ASP A 69 18.69 2.36 -6.69
CA ASP A 69 20.08 2.32 -6.24
C ASP A 69 20.87 1.19 -6.95
N ASN A 70 20.24 0.03 -7.23
CA ASN A 70 20.86 -1.05 -8.00
C ASN A 70 21.12 -0.67 -9.46
N ILE A 71 20.19 0.03 -10.12
CA ILE A 71 20.37 0.38 -11.55
C ILE A 71 21.26 1.62 -11.75
N LYS A 72 21.56 2.36 -10.68
CA LYS A 72 22.54 3.45 -10.70
C LYS A 72 23.98 2.98 -10.52
N LYS A 73 24.17 1.74 -10.07
CA LYS A 73 25.46 1.08 -9.91
C LYS A 73 25.88 0.44 -11.23
#